data_AF-A0A357F805-F1
#
_entry.id   AF-A0A357F805-F1
#
_cell.length_a   1.000
_cell.length_b   1.000
_cell.length_c   1.000
_cell.angle_alpha   90.00
_cell.angle_beta   90.00
_cell.angle_gamma   90.00
#
_symmetry.space_group_name_H-M   'P 1'
#
loop_
_entity.id
_entity.type
_entity.pdbx_description
1 polymer ?
#
loop_
_entity_poly.entity_id
_entity_poly.type
_entity_poly.pdbx_seq_one_letter_code
_entity_poly.pdbx_strand_id
1 'polypeptide(L)'
;MDDYLTLGPLKAFEVARAIVKSKQVHAVGYCIGGTLLASTMAWLNHPENGKGDTVRDWTLLVTLVDFERPGELGSVISEDSVKYLEDQMSQQGYMDGIQMGNTMRSLRPDGLIWHYFINNYLFGKQPPSIDLLFWNDDATRMPEKMQSFYLRECYLNNRLCLPDELELAGYPIDLRRIKQPLYCVSAVQDHITPWKQVYRINNLVNGPVRFALTTSGHIAGVVNPPVDPPKRSFWAGNGDASLDPEEWQAKQKRQLGTWWPDWIEWLGKRCGESVNPPRIGSSEYPALADAPGTYVLET
;
A
#
# COMPACT_ATOMS: atom_id res chain seq x y z
N MET A 1 -3.13 11.34 11.16
CA MET A 1 -2.09 10.78 10.28
C MET A 1 -0.71 10.89 10.94
N ASP A 2 -0.41 12.00 11.60
CA ASP A 2 0.86 12.26 12.33
C ASP A 2 1.29 11.14 13.28
N ASP A 3 0.40 10.68 14.16
CA ASP A 3 0.73 9.59 15.09
C ASP A 3 1.03 8.28 14.34
N TYR A 4 0.27 7.98 13.29
CA TYR A 4 0.53 6.80 12.46
C TYR A 4 1.89 6.89 11.77
N LEU A 5 2.31 8.08 11.32
CA LEU A 5 3.62 8.31 10.69
C LEU A 5 4.76 8.22 11.71
N THR A 6 4.62 8.87 12.86
CA THR A 6 5.68 8.99 13.87
C THR A 6 5.84 7.74 14.73
N LEU A 7 4.74 7.13 15.16
CA LEU A 7 4.72 5.94 16.00
C LEU A 7 4.68 4.63 15.19
N GLY A 8 4.34 4.71 13.90
CA GLY A 8 4.34 3.58 12.97
C GLY A 8 5.65 3.40 12.22
N PRO A 9 5.76 3.82 10.94
CA PRO A 9 6.92 3.53 10.10
C PRO A 9 8.20 4.17 10.62
N LEU A 10 8.18 5.41 11.15
CA LEU A 10 9.39 6.02 11.69
C LEU A 10 9.96 5.22 12.87
N LYS A 11 9.10 4.81 13.81
CA LYS A 11 9.52 3.97 14.93
C LYS A 11 9.96 2.59 14.47
N ALA A 12 9.26 1.98 13.51
CA ALA A 12 9.67 0.69 12.94
C ALA A 12 11.06 0.76 12.28
N PHE A 13 11.37 1.83 11.54
CA PHE A 13 12.68 2.02 10.93
C PHE A 13 13.78 2.21 11.98
N GLU A 14 13.51 3.00 13.02
CA GLU A 14 14.41 3.19 14.15
C GLU A 14 14.77 1.85 14.81
N VAL A 15 13.76 1.07 15.19
CA VAL A 15 13.93 -0.21 15.89
C VAL A 15 14.63 -1.24 15.00
N ALA A 16 14.22 -1.37 13.73
CA ALA A 16 14.87 -2.28 12.78
C ALA A 16 16.37 -1.98 12.66
N ARG A 17 16.72 -0.70 12.47
CA ARG A 17 18.13 -0.24 12.38
C ARG A 17 18.90 -0.50 13.65
N ALA A 18 18.30 -0.29 14.82
CA ALA A 18 18.94 -0.52 16.11
C ALA A 18 19.24 -2.01 16.35
N ILE A 19 18.29 -2.90 16.01
CA ILE A 19 18.47 -4.36 16.16
C ILE A 19 19.58 -4.87 15.24
N VAL A 20 19.55 -4.53 13.96
CA VAL A 20 20.51 -5.07 12.96
C VAL A 20 21.78 -4.23 12.82
N LYS A 21 21.87 -3.10 13.54
CA LYS A 21 22.97 -2.11 13.47
C LYS A 21 23.21 -1.57 12.05
N SER A 22 22.14 -1.36 11.30
CA SER A 22 22.21 -0.81 9.94
C SER A 22 21.97 0.69 9.92
N LYS A 23 22.65 1.40 9.01
CA LYS A 23 22.40 2.82 8.77
C LYS A 23 21.08 3.08 8.03
N GLN A 24 20.58 2.11 7.26
CA GLN A 24 19.41 2.28 6.39
C GLN A 24 18.52 1.03 6.41
N VAL A 25 17.26 1.18 6.01
CA VAL A 25 16.33 0.06 5.77
C VAL A 25 15.83 0.05 4.34
N HIS A 26 15.30 -1.09 3.91
CA HIS A 26 14.39 -1.16 2.77
C HIS A 26 12.96 -1.20 3.31
N ALA A 27 12.04 -0.44 2.72
CA ALA A 27 10.67 -0.31 3.20
C ALA A 27 9.66 -0.78 2.16
N VAL A 28 8.59 -1.45 2.59
CA VAL A 28 7.50 -1.89 1.73
C VAL A 28 6.18 -1.37 2.31
N GLY A 29 5.35 -0.77 1.46
CA GLY A 29 4.03 -0.29 1.82
C GLY A 29 2.98 -0.86 0.87
N TYR A 30 1.88 -1.36 1.45
CA TYR A 30 0.77 -1.99 0.73
C TYR A 30 -0.51 -1.19 0.93
N CYS A 31 -1.22 -0.88 -0.17
CA CYS A 31 -2.48 -0.13 -0.14
C CYS A 31 -2.36 1.18 0.67
N ILE A 32 -3.23 1.42 1.65
CA ILE A 32 -3.16 2.60 2.54
C ILE A 32 -1.82 2.71 3.30
N GLY A 33 -1.20 1.57 3.65
CA GLY A 33 0.14 1.55 4.24
C GLY A 33 1.21 2.04 3.27
N GLY A 34 0.99 1.88 1.96
CA GLY A 34 1.80 2.50 0.92
C GLY A 34 1.60 4.01 0.83
N THR A 35 0.36 4.50 0.99
CA THR A 35 0.09 5.94 1.05
C THR A 35 0.83 6.56 2.24
N LEU A 36 0.73 5.92 3.42
CA LEU A 36 1.47 6.32 4.62
C LEU A 36 2.99 6.25 4.39
N LEU A 37 3.50 5.22 3.73
CA LEU A 37 4.93 5.11 3.41
C LEU A 37 5.39 6.23 2.47
N ALA A 38 4.62 6.55 1.42
CA ALA A 38 4.95 7.64 0.51
C ALA A 38 4.99 9.00 1.23
N SER A 39 4.00 9.27 2.09
CA SER A 39 4.00 10.45 2.96
C SER A 39 5.21 10.47 3.90
N THR A 40 5.56 9.32 4.49
CA THR A 40 6.74 9.18 5.35
C THR A 40 8.04 9.42 4.59
N MET A 41 8.15 8.94 3.35
CA MET A 41 9.31 9.18 2.49
C MET A 41 9.47 10.67 2.16
N ALA A 42 8.38 11.37 1.82
CA ALA A 42 8.42 12.82 1.61
C ALA A 42 8.82 13.58 2.88
N TRP A 43 8.28 13.18 4.04
CA TRP A 43 8.64 13.72 5.34
C TRP A 43 10.13 13.52 5.68
N LEU A 44 10.67 12.31 5.47
CA LEU A 44 12.09 11.98 5.68
C LEU A 44 13.02 12.81 4.78
N ASN A 45 12.59 13.09 3.55
CA ASN A 45 13.34 13.87 2.58
C ASN A 45 13.08 15.39 2.66
N HIS A 46 12.32 15.86 3.67
CA HIS A 46 12.21 17.29 3.93
C HIS A 46 13.60 17.88 4.25
N PRO A 47 14.02 19.00 3.63
CA PRO A 47 15.37 19.55 3.80
C PRO A 47 15.79 19.80 5.25
N GLU A 48 14.83 20.18 6.09
CA GLU A 48 15.06 20.53 7.49
C GLU A 48 15.02 19.34 8.46
N ASN A 49 14.61 18.15 8.01
CA ASN A 49 14.49 16.99 8.89
C ASN A 49 15.82 16.23 9.02
N GLY A 50 16.69 16.29 8.01
CA GLY A 50 18.02 15.66 8.05
C GLY A 50 18.00 14.12 8.08
N LYS A 51 16.86 13.49 7.76
CA LYS A 51 16.63 12.03 7.86
C LYS A 51 16.52 11.32 6.51
N GLY A 52 16.85 12.00 5.41
CA GLY A 52 16.69 11.48 4.04
C GLY A 52 17.40 10.14 3.80
N ASP A 53 18.50 9.86 4.49
CA ASP A 53 19.24 8.61 4.33
C ASP A 53 18.68 7.41 5.12
N THR A 54 17.56 7.56 5.84
CA THR A 54 16.99 6.50 6.69
C THR A 54 16.52 5.28 5.90
N VAL A 55 15.92 5.52 4.73
CA VAL A 55 15.42 4.48 3.83
C VAL A 55 16.30 4.49 2.59
N ARG A 56 16.82 3.32 2.19
CA ARG A 56 17.71 3.17 1.04
C ARG A 56 16.91 3.01 -0.26
N ASP A 57 15.98 2.07 -0.25
CA ASP A 57 15.08 1.76 -1.35
C ASP A 57 13.70 1.43 -0.77
N TRP A 58 12.66 1.62 -1.56
CA TRP A 58 11.30 1.43 -1.10
C TRP A 58 10.43 0.78 -2.16
N THR A 59 9.35 0.15 -1.72
CA THR A 59 8.42 -0.58 -2.58
C THR A 59 6.99 -0.20 -2.24
N LEU A 60 6.20 0.09 -3.27
CA LEU A 60 4.76 0.32 -3.16
C LEU A 60 4.01 -0.81 -3.86
N LEU A 61 3.01 -1.36 -3.18
CA LEU A 61 2.17 -2.43 -3.69
C LEU A 61 0.73 -1.93 -3.76
N VAL A 62 0.19 -1.77 -4.98
CA VAL A 62 -1.20 -1.33 -5.27
C VAL A 62 -1.61 -0.14 -4.41
N THR A 63 -0.86 0.94 -4.56
CA THR A 63 -0.93 2.12 -3.70
C THR A 63 -1.30 3.36 -4.51
N LEU A 64 -2.27 4.12 -4.02
CA LEU A 64 -2.55 5.47 -4.52
C LEU A 64 -1.77 6.51 -3.71
N VAL A 65 -1.16 7.45 -4.43
CA VAL A 65 -0.65 8.72 -3.89
C VAL A 65 -1.28 9.93 -4.57
N ASP A 66 -1.91 9.69 -5.72
CA ASP A 66 -2.75 10.61 -6.46
C ASP A 66 -4.13 9.96 -6.56
N PHE A 67 -5.13 10.63 -6.02
CA PHE A 67 -6.49 10.17 -5.85
C PHE A 67 -7.46 10.83 -6.84
N GLU A 68 -6.97 11.46 -7.93
CA GLU A 68 -7.84 12.08 -8.94
C GLU A 68 -8.86 11.09 -9.52
N ARG A 69 -8.46 9.83 -9.70
CA ARG A 69 -9.33 8.74 -10.18
C ARG A 69 -9.14 7.48 -9.34
N PRO A 70 -9.65 7.44 -8.10
CA PRO A 70 -9.31 6.42 -7.12
C PRO A 70 -10.20 5.17 -7.25
N GLY A 71 -10.64 4.86 -8.47
CA GLY A 71 -11.48 3.70 -8.76
C GLY A 71 -12.91 3.84 -8.24
N GLU A 72 -13.54 2.70 -7.98
CA GLU A 72 -14.95 2.62 -7.58
C GLU A 72 -15.21 3.33 -6.24
N LEU A 73 -14.23 3.32 -5.32
CA LEU A 73 -14.31 4.07 -4.05
C LEU A 73 -14.56 5.57 -4.27
N GLY A 74 -13.99 6.16 -5.32
CA GLY A 74 -14.20 7.59 -5.62
C GLY A 74 -15.65 7.94 -5.92
N SER A 75 -16.45 6.98 -6.41
CA SER A 75 -17.85 7.23 -6.76
C SER A 75 -18.78 7.36 -5.54
N VAL A 76 -18.35 6.83 -4.39
CA VAL A 76 -19.14 6.85 -3.14
C VAL A 76 -18.65 7.91 -2.15
N ILE A 77 -17.55 8.61 -2.48
CA ILE A 77 -16.96 9.64 -1.63
C ILE A 77 -17.37 11.02 -2.13
N SER A 78 -18.21 11.67 -1.34
CA SER A 78 -18.66 13.06 -1.47
C SER A 78 -18.56 13.79 -0.13
N GLU A 79 -18.61 15.12 -0.14
CA GLU A 79 -18.61 15.93 1.08
C GLU A 79 -19.70 15.47 2.07
N ASP A 80 -20.91 15.19 1.57
CA ASP A 80 -22.03 14.71 2.38
C ASP A 80 -21.76 13.32 2.97
N SER A 81 -21.18 12.40 2.19
CA SER A 81 -20.84 11.06 2.69
C SER A 81 -19.75 11.10 3.77
N VAL A 82 -18.75 11.97 3.61
CA VAL A 82 -17.66 12.11 4.57
C VAL A 82 -18.18 12.75 5.85
N LYS A 83 -18.98 13.81 5.75
CA LYS A 83 -19.62 14.44 6.91
C LYS A 83 -20.51 13.46 7.65
N TYR A 84 -21.30 12.65 6.94
CA TYR A 84 -22.11 11.61 7.57
C TYR A 84 -21.24 10.61 8.35
N LEU A 85 -20.13 10.15 7.76
CA LEU A 85 -19.19 9.25 8.44
C LEU A 85 -18.54 9.90 9.66
N GLU A 86 -18.18 11.18 9.59
CA GLU A 86 -17.64 11.94 10.73
C GLU A 86 -18.68 12.09 11.85
N ASP A 87 -19.92 12.42 11.52
CA ASP A 87 -21.00 12.52 12.50
C ASP A 87 -21.20 11.18 13.22
N GLN A 88 -21.09 10.05 12.51
CA GLN A 88 -21.12 8.71 13.13
C GLN A 88 -19.87 8.43 13.99
N MET A 89 -18.68 8.69 13.47
CA MET A 89 -17.43 8.44 14.18
C MET A 89 -17.30 9.30 15.44
N SER A 90 -17.80 10.54 15.43
CA SER A 90 -17.74 11.47 16.57
C SER A 90 -18.46 10.96 17.83
N GLN A 91 -19.43 10.03 17.66
CA GLN A 91 -20.17 9.44 18.78
C GLN A 91 -19.39 8.33 19.50
N GLN A 92 -18.45 7.68 18.81
CA GLN A 92 -17.75 6.48 19.29
C GLN A 92 -16.21 6.59 19.26
N GLY A 93 -15.65 7.60 18.57
CA GLY A 93 -14.23 7.89 18.42
C GLY A 93 -13.51 7.16 17.28
N TYR A 94 -14.19 6.27 16.55
CA TYR A 94 -13.61 5.44 15.49
C TYR A 94 -14.65 5.01 14.44
N MET A 95 -14.18 4.53 13.29
CA MET A 95 -15.02 3.84 12.30
C MET A 95 -15.13 2.35 12.63
N ASP A 96 -16.35 1.84 12.70
CA ASP A 96 -16.61 0.41 12.92
C ASP A 96 -16.16 -0.41 11.69
N GLY A 97 -15.46 -1.52 11.93
CA GLY A 97 -14.96 -2.41 10.87
C GLY A 97 -16.07 -3.01 10.00
N ILE A 98 -17.26 -3.24 10.56
CA ILE A 98 -18.43 -3.75 9.83
C ILE A 98 -18.92 -2.70 8.81
N GLN A 99 -18.92 -1.42 9.17
CA GLN A 99 -19.31 -0.34 8.26
C GLN A 99 -18.32 -0.19 7.10
N MET A 100 -17.02 -0.26 7.39
CA MET A 100 -15.97 -0.22 6.35
C MET A 100 -16.03 -1.45 5.43
N GLY A 101 -16.24 -2.64 6.01
CA GLY A 101 -16.44 -3.88 5.27
C GLY A 101 -17.66 -3.84 4.35
N ASN A 102 -18.78 -3.27 4.81
CA ASN A 102 -20.01 -3.16 4.01
C ASN A 102 -19.86 -2.18 2.83
N THR A 103 -19.17 -1.06 3.00
CA THR A 103 -18.85 -0.13 1.89
C THR A 103 -17.95 -0.82 0.87
N MET A 104 -16.88 -1.50 1.30
CA MET A 104 -15.98 -2.23 0.39
C MET A 104 -16.69 -3.38 -0.34
N ARG A 105 -17.57 -4.14 0.34
CA ARG A 105 -18.37 -5.22 -0.28
C ARG A 105 -19.36 -4.69 -1.32
N SER A 106 -19.94 -3.52 -1.08
CA SER A 106 -20.91 -2.89 -1.99
C SER A 106 -20.28 -2.36 -3.28
N LEU A 107 -18.97 -2.11 -3.27
CA LEU A 107 -18.24 -1.63 -4.45
C LEU A 107 -17.96 -2.74 -5.45
N ARG A 108 -17.87 -4.01 -5.01
CA ARG A 108 -17.67 -5.15 -5.93
C ARG A 108 -18.61 -6.33 -5.68
N PRO A 109 -19.93 -6.16 -5.87
CA PRO A 109 -20.89 -7.23 -5.67
C PRO A 109 -20.60 -8.42 -6.61
N ASP A 110 -20.08 -8.21 -7.82
CA ASP A 110 -19.89 -9.29 -8.81
C ASP A 110 -18.90 -10.39 -8.39
N GLY A 111 -17.78 -10.02 -7.77
CA GLY A 111 -16.71 -10.96 -7.42
C GLY A 111 -16.78 -11.52 -5.99
N LEU A 112 -17.43 -10.79 -5.07
CA LEU A 112 -17.49 -11.13 -3.65
C LEU A 112 -18.90 -11.50 -3.17
N ILE A 113 -19.94 -11.16 -3.93
CA ILE A 113 -21.35 -11.46 -3.59
C ILE A 113 -21.97 -12.35 -4.69
N TRP A 114 -22.03 -11.91 -5.94
CA TRP A 114 -22.75 -12.60 -7.03
C TRP A 114 -22.05 -13.85 -7.55
N HIS A 115 -20.71 -13.87 -7.68
CA HIS A 115 -20.01 -15.10 -8.04
C HIS A 115 -20.29 -16.23 -7.02
N TYR A 116 -20.40 -15.89 -5.74
CA TYR A 116 -20.74 -16.82 -4.66
C TYR A 116 -22.23 -17.12 -4.61
N PHE A 117 -23.11 -16.13 -4.81
CA PHE A 117 -24.55 -16.37 -4.90
C PHE A 117 -24.86 -17.33 -6.06
N ILE A 118 -24.27 -17.12 -7.24
CA ILE A 118 -24.45 -18.00 -8.38
C ILE A 118 -23.88 -19.40 -8.10
N ASN A 119 -22.65 -19.53 -7.60
CA ASN A 119 -22.06 -20.86 -7.36
C ASN A 119 -22.64 -21.61 -6.15
N ASN A 120 -23.01 -20.92 -5.08
CA ASN A 120 -23.45 -21.53 -3.83
C ASN A 120 -24.97 -21.70 -3.80
N TYR A 121 -25.74 -20.66 -4.16
CA TYR A 121 -27.20 -20.69 -4.12
C TYR A 121 -27.80 -21.38 -5.36
N LEU A 122 -27.28 -21.10 -6.56
CA LEU A 122 -27.83 -21.71 -7.79
C LEU A 122 -27.19 -23.07 -8.14
N PHE A 123 -25.88 -23.25 -7.92
CA PHE A 123 -25.18 -24.50 -8.27
C PHE A 123 -24.89 -25.44 -7.08
N GLY A 124 -25.25 -25.06 -5.84
CA GLY A 124 -25.14 -25.91 -4.66
C GLY A 124 -23.70 -26.32 -4.28
N LYS A 125 -22.69 -25.58 -4.75
CA LYS A 125 -21.28 -25.86 -4.43
C LYS A 125 -20.92 -25.26 -3.08
N GLN A 126 -20.14 -25.98 -2.27
CA GLN A 126 -19.55 -25.38 -1.07
C GLN A 126 -18.46 -24.40 -1.47
N PRO A 127 -18.46 -23.16 -0.93
CA PRO A 127 -17.35 -22.25 -1.16
C PRO A 127 -16.08 -22.87 -0.55
N PRO A 128 -14.94 -22.87 -1.27
CA PRO A 128 -13.68 -23.23 -0.65
C PRO A 128 -13.42 -22.31 0.55
N SER A 129 -12.70 -22.80 1.56
CA SER A 129 -12.11 -21.93 2.59
C SER A 129 -11.10 -21.03 1.90
N ILE A 130 -11.52 -19.84 1.52
CA ILE A 130 -10.66 -18.90 0.81
C ILE A 130 -10.04 -18.03 1.89
N ASP A 131 -8.76 -18.25 2.15
CA ASP A 131 -7.97 -17.49 3.14
C ASP A 131 -8.12 -15.97 2.94
N LEU A 132 -8.30 -15.53 1.68
CA LEU A 132 -8.56 -14.13 1.33
C LEU A 132 -9.89 -13.59 1.89
N LEU A 133 -10.93 -14.41 1.95
CA LEU A 133 -12.21 -14.00 2.55
C LEU A 133 -12.09 -13.90 4.06
N PHE A 134 -11.37 -14.83 4.70
CA PHE A 134 -11.10 -14.73 6.13
C PHE A 134 -10.37 -13.43 6.45
N TRP A 135 -9.28 -13.13 5.73
CA TRP A 135 -8.56 -11.87 5.89
C TRP A 135 -9.42 -10.63 5.61
N ASN A 136 -10.31 -10.69 4.61
CA ASN A 136 -11.18 -9.57 4.26
C ASN A 136 -12.27 -9.31 5.32
N ASP A 137 -12.69 -10.35 6.04
CA ASP A 137 -13.76 -10.28 7.03
C ASP A 137 -13.24 -9.91 8.43
N ASP A 138 -11.93 -10.06 8.65
CA ASP A 138 -11.21 -9.67 9.86
C ASP A 138 -10.89 -8.16 9.86
N ALA A 139 -11.95 -7.35 10.04
CA ALA A 139 -11.88 -5.90 9.91
C ALA A 139 -11.29 -5.21 11.15
N THR A 140 -10.42 -4.23 10.94
CA THR A 140 -9.86 -3.39 12.01
C THR A 140 -10.57 -2.04 12.12
N ARG A 141 -10.68 -1.51 13.34
CA ARG A 141 -11.17 -0.14 13.59
C ARG A 141 -10.13 0.90 13.18
N MET A 142 -10.60 2.06 12.72
CA MET A 142 -9.74 3.20 12.41
C MET A 142 -10.14 4.43 13.23
N PRO A 143 -9.19 5.11 13.92
CA PRO A 143 -9.50 6.31 14.68
C PRO A 143 -10.11 7.41 13.80
N GLU A 144 -11.11 8.11 14.33
CA GLU A 144 -11.87 9.16 13.61
C GLU A 144 -10.93 10.17 12.92
N LYS A 145 -9.98 10.73 13.67
CA LYS A 145 -9.04 11.74 13.15
C LYS A 145 -8.20 11.23 11.99
N MET A 146 -7.84 9.94 11.99
CA MET A 146 -7.06 9.34 10.91
C MET A 146 -7.94 9.16 9.67
N GLN A 147 -9.11 8.54 9.86
CA GLN A 147 -10.04 8.23 8.77
C GLN A 147 -10.58 9.51 8.10
N SER A 148 -11.01 10.50 8.89
CA SER A 148 -11.46 11.81 8.41
C SER A 148 -10.36 12.50 7.59
N PHE A 149 -9.14 12.56 8.13
CA PHE A 149 -8.00 13.12 7.41
C PHE A 149 -7.75 12.41 6.08
N TYR A 150 -7.79 11.07 6.06
CA TYR A 150 -7.54 10.30 4.85
C TYR A 150 -8.62 10.55 3.79
N LEU A 151 -9.91 10.54 4.17
CA LEU A 151 -11.00 10.80 3.24
C LEU A 151 -10.99 12.24 2.72
N ARG A 152 -10.79 13.23 3.60
CA ARG A 152 -10.79 14.64 3.22
C ARG A 152 -9.55 15.02 2.41
N GLU A 153 -8.37 14.77 2.94
CA GLU A 153 -7.13 15.28 2.34
C GLU A 153 -6.67 14.45 1.15
N CYS A 154 -6.95 13.14 1.12
CA CYS A 154 -6.59 12.29 -0.01
C CYS A 154 -7.74 12.15 -1.00
N TYR A 155 -8.90 11.59 -0.61
CA TYR A 155 -9.96 11.29 -1.58
C TYR A 155 -10.72 12.52 -2.09
N LEU A 156 -11.09 13.47 -1.22
CA LEU A 156 -11.85 14.65 -1.64
C LEU A 156 -10.94 15.73 -2.25
N ASN A 157 -9.86 16.08 -1.54
CA ASN A 157 -9.04 17.23 -1.89
C ASN A 157 -7.78 16.86 -2.70
N ASN A 158 -7.42 15.58 -2.79
CA ASN A 158 -6.24 15.08 -3.50
C ASN A 158 -4.94 15.83 -3.17
N ARG A 159 -4.74 16.24 -1.92
CA ARG A 159 -3.62 17.11 -1.52
C ARG A 159 -2.28 16.40 -1.45
N LEU A 160 -2.26 15.08 -1.29
CA LEU A 160 -1.01 14.33 -1.15
C LEU A 160 -0.11 14.41 -2.39
N CYS A 161 -0.70 14.45 -3.59
CA CYS A 161 0.07 14.60 -4.83
C CYS A 161 0.42 16.07 -5.15
N LEU A 162 -0.16 17.02 -4.41
CA LEU A 162 0.11 18.43 -4.55
C LEU A 162 1.25 18.83 -3.60
N PRO A 163 2.21 19.62 -4.07
CA PRO A 163 3.38 19.93 -3.26
C PRO A 163 3.07 20.92 -2.15
N ASP A 164 3.48 20.57 -0.93
CA ASP A 164 3.37 21.41 0.26
C ASP A 164 1.92 21.80 0.65
N GLU A 165 0.91 21.20 0.02
CA GLU A 165 -0.53 21.39 0.32
C GLU A 165 -1.01 20.54 1.51
N LEU A 166 -0.18 19.60 1.97
CA LEU A 166 -0.44 18.73 3.11
C LEU A 166 0.71 18.89 4.11
N GLU A 167 0.41 19.07 5.39
CA GLU A 167 1.40 19.04 6.46
C GLU A 167 1.21 17.78 7.31
N LEU A 168 2.31 17.09 7.65
CA LEU A 168 2.31 15.96 8.57
C LEU A 168 3.48 16.09 9.55
N ALA A 169 3.20 15.93 10.84
CA ALA A 169 4.19 15.98 11.91
C ALA A 169 5.12 17.21 11.79
N GLY A 170 4.51 18.38 11.53
CA GLY A 170 5.17 19.68 11.47
C GLY A 170 5.95 19.97 10.19
N TYR A 171 5.87 19.13 9.16
CA TYR A 171 6.54 19.37 7.88
C TYR A 171 5.58 19.28 6.69
N PRO A 172 5.67 20.23 5.74
CA PRO A 172 4.91 20.16 4.51
C PRO A 172 5.40 19.00 3.64
N ILE A 173 4.48 18.36 2.94
CA ILE A 173 4.71 17.10 2.24
C ILE A 173 4.81 17.37 0.74
N ASP A 174 5.93 16.93 0.16
CA ASP A 174 6.17 16.98 -1.28
C ASP A 174 6.88 15.69 -1.71
N LEU A 175 6.16 14.85 -2.46
CA LEU A 175 6.65 13.57 -2.98
C LEU A 175 7.87 13.76 -3.91
N ARG A 176 8.02 14.92 -4.54
CA ARG A 176 9.12 15.22 -5.47
C ARG A 176 10.45 15.33 -4.74
N ARG A 177 10.45 15.46 -3.42
CA ARG A 177 11.68 15.43 -2.60
C ARG A 177 12.30 14.04 -2.52
N ILE A 178 11.53 12.98 -2.82
CA ILE A 178 11.99 11.59 -2.75
C ILE A 178 12.96 11.31 -3.90
N LYS A 179 14.18 10.88 -3.56
CA LYS A 179 15.27 10.55 -4.50
C LYS A 179 15.61 9.06 -4.51
N GLN A 180 15.11 8.32 -3.53
CA GLN A 180 15.37 6.90 -3.32
C GLN A 180 14.71 6.08 -4.43
N PRO A 181 15.37 5.00 -4.91
CA PRO A 181 14.77 4.11 -5.88
C PRO A 181 13.47 3.47 -5.39
N LEU A 182 12.45 3.51 -6.25
CA LEU A 182 11.13 2.95 -6.00
C LEU A 182 10.90 1.72 -6.87
N TYR A 183 10.41 0.63 -6.27
CA TYR A 183 9.74 -0.44 -6.99
C TYR A 183 8.22 -0.33 -6.80
N CYS A 184 7.47 -0.10 -7.86
CA CYS A 184 6.02 0.13 -7.78
C CYS A 184 5.27 -1.00 -8.49
N VAL A 185 4.40 -1.70 -7.75
CA VAL A 185 3.54 -2.77 -8.26
C VAL A 185 2.11 -2.28 -8.37
N SER A 186 1.48 -2.58 -9.50
CA SER A 186 0.04 -2.39 -9.71
C SER A 186 -0.56 -3.63 -10.38
N ALA A 187 -1.90 -3.73 -10.40
CA ALA A 187 -2.58 -4.87 -11.01
C ALA A 187 -3.64 -4.45 -12.04
N VAL A 188 -3.68 -5.16 -13.18
CA VAL A 188 -4.48 -4.79 -14.36
C VAL A 188 -5.97 -4.68 -14.06
N GLN A 189 -6.51 -5.56 -13.20
CA GLN A 189 -7.94 -5.62 -12.86
C GLN A 189 -8.20 -5.08 -11.45
N ASP A 190 -7.29 -4.27 -10.92
CA ASP A 190 -7.50 -3.57 -9.66
C ASP A 190 -8.47 -2.39 -9.86
N HIS A 191 -9.61 -2.48 -9.18
CA HIS A 191 -10.68 -1.46 -9.16
C HIS A 191 -10.61 -0.57 -7.91
N ILE A 192 -9.81 -0.96 -6.92
CA ILE A 192 -9.56 -0.22 -5.67
C ILE A 192 -8.46 0.81 -5.94
N THR A 193 -7.37 0.37 -6.57
CA THR A 193 -6.28 1.26 -7.01
C THR A 193 -6.04 1.07 -8.51
N PRO A 194 -6.78 1.78 -9.38
CA PRO A 194 -6.63 1.62 -10.83
C PRO A 194 -5.17 1.81 -11.26
N TRP A 195 -4.60 0.83 -11.95
CA TRP A 195 -3.15 0.80 -12.21
C TRP A 195 -2.64 2.03 -12.99
N LYS A 196 -3.49 2.61 -13.85
CA LYS A 196 -3.18 3.85 -14.58
C LYS A 196 -3.02 5.04 -13.63
N GLN A 197 -3.83 5.08 -12.57
CA GLN A 197 -3.71 6.09 -11.52
C GLN A 197 -2.45 5.85 -10.68
N VAL A 198 -2.16 4.58 -10.33
CA VAL A 198 -0.90 4.21 -9.65
C VAL A 198 0.33 4.59 -10.48
N TYR A 199 0.27 4.44 -11.82
CA TYR A 199 1.35 4.79 -12.74
C TYR A 199 1.73 6.28 -12.71
N ARG A 200 0.84 7.17 -12.25
CA ARG A 200 1.14 8.61 -12.12
C ARG A 200 2.24 8.90 -11.10
N ILE A 201 2.60 7.95 -10.23
CA ILE A 201 3.76 8.06 -9.33
C ILE A 201 5.04 8.46 -10.07
N ASN A 202 5.19 8.06 -11.34
CA ASN A 202 6.36 8.43 -12.17
C ASN A 202 6.51 9.95 -12.34
N ASN A 203 5.43 10.72 -12.23
CA ASN A 203 5.44 12.19 -12.30
C ASN A 203 5.63 12.86 -10.93
N LEU A 204 5.53 12.10 -9.85
CA LEU A 204 5.41 12.63 -8.49
C LEU A 204 6.66 12.41 -7.64
N VAL A 205 7.58 11.56 -8.08
CA VAL A 205 8.85 11.31 -7.37
C VAL A 205 10.03 11.58 -8.31
N ASN A 206 11.14 12.08 -7.75
CA ASN A 206 12.36 12.35 -8.50
C ASN A 206 13.37 11.19 -8.45
N GLY A 207 13.07 10.14 -7.68
CA GLY A 207 13.85 8.90 -7.65
C GLY A 207 13.55 7.99 -8.85
N PRO A 208 14.48 7.09 -9.23
CA PRO A 208 14.24 6.16 -10.32
C PRO A 208 13.14 5.16 -9.94
N VAL A 209 12.16 5.01 -10.83
CA VAL A 209 11.02 4.08 -10.63
C VAL A 209 11.21 2.84 -11.50
N ARG A 210 11.13 1.66 -10.90
CA ARG A 210 10.86 0.40 -11.60
C ARG A 210 9.38 0.07 -11.41
N PHE A 211 8.64 -0.03 -12.50
CA PHE A 211 7.21 -0.29 -12.47
C PHE A 211 6.93 -1.73 -12.91
N ALA A 212 6.09 -2.43 -12.14
CA ALA A 212 5.62 -3.77 -12.42
C ALA A 212 4.08 -3.77 -12.46
N LEU A 213 3.52 -4.35 -13.52
CA LEU A 213 2.09 -4.49 -13.73
C LEU A 213 1.75 -5.97 -13.80
N THR A 214 1.01 -6.48 -12.83
CA THR A 214 0.62 -7.90 -12.77
C THR A 214 -0.82 -8.13 -13.22
N THR A 215 -1.11 -9.27 -13.83
CA THR A 215 -2.48 -9.68 -14.14
C THR A 215 -3.27 -10.03 -12.87
N SER A 216 -4.61 -10.01 -12.94
CA SER A 216 -5.55 -10.17 -11.80
C SER A 216 -5.85 -8.88 -11.06
N GLY A 217 -6.58 -8.97 -9.94
CA GLY A 217 -7.05 -7.84 -9.13
C GLY A 217 -6.17 -7.54 -7.92
N HIS A 218 -6.62 -6.59 -7.09
CA HIS A 218 -5.87 -5.99 -5.97
C HIS A 218 -5.02 -6.98 -5.14
N ILE A 219 -5.65 -8.01 -4.54
CA ILE A 219 -4.94 -8.96 -3.68
C ILE A 219 -4.30 -10.09 -4.51
N ALA A 220 -5.06 -10.69 -5.42
CA ALA A 220 -4.62 -11.86 -6.19
C ALA A 220 -3.48 -11.56 -7.20
N GLY A 221 -3.27 -10.29 -7.56
CA GLY A 221 -2.13 -9.85 -8.34
C GLY A 221 -0.86 -9.71 -7.48
N VAL A 222 -0.99 -9.13 -6.28
CA VAL A 222 0.13 -8.91 -5.37
C VAL A 222 0.59 -10.22 -4.71
N VAL A 223 -0.36 -10.95 -4.10
CA VAL A 223 -0.16 -12.24 -3.45
C VAL A 223 -0.25 -13.36 -4.50
N ASN A 224 0.80 -13.45 -5.31
CA ASN A 224 0.91 -14.39 -6.41
C ASN A 224 2.20 -15.20 -6.24
N PRO A 225 2.20 -16.29 -5.45
CA PRO A 225 3.39 -17.10 -5.23
C PRO A 225 3.86 -17.79 -6.51
N PRO A 226 5.18 -18.06 -6.65
CA PRO A 226 5.71 -18.81 -7.79
C PRO A 226 5.18 -20.25 -7.78
N VAL A 227 4.50 -20.63 -8.85
CA VAL A 227 3.90 -21.96 -9.02
C VAL A 227 4.14 -22.47 -10.44
N ASP A 228 4.19 -23.79 -10.60
CA ASP A 228 4.33 -24.47 -11.88
C ASP A 228 3.10 -25.40 -12.11
N PRO A 229 2.30 -25.19 -13.18
CA PRO A 229 2.43 -24.15 -14.20
C PRO A 229 2.05 -22.75 -13.69
N PRO A 230 2.64 -21.68 -14.28
CA PRO A 230 2.30 -20.30 -13.94
C PRO A 230 0.80 -19.99 -14.06
N LYS A 231 0.21 -19.39 -13.01
CA LYS A 231 -1.21 -18.99 -12.99
C LYS A 231 -1.48 -17.59 -13.55
N ARG A 232 -0.44 -16.78 -13.77
CA ARG A 232 -0.51 -15.34 -14.04
C ARG A 232 0.59 -14.89 -14.99
N SER A 233 0.56 -13.60 -15.34
CA SER A 233 1.62 -12.92 -16.06
C SER A 233 1.86 -11.53 -15.47
N PHE A 234 2.97 -10.90 -15.84
CA PHE A 234 3.26 -9.52 -15.51
C PHE A 234 4.07 -8.82 -16.61
N TRP A 235 4.16 -7.50 -16.53
CA TRP A 235 5.08 -6.65 -17.27
C TRP A 235 5.95 -5.91 -16.25
N ALA A 236 7.24 -5.71 -16.54
CA ALA A 236 8.11 -4.95 -15.67
C ALA A 236 9.17 -4.19 -16.48
N GLY A 237 9.48 -2.98 -16.05
CA GLY A 237 10.42 -2.09 -16.73
C GLY A 237 10.70 -0.83 -15.92
N ASN A 238 11.56 0.04 -16.46
CA ASN A 238 11.70 1.39 -15.89
C ASN A 238 10.39 2.13 -16.13
N GLY A 239 9.88 2.80 -15.10
CA GLY A 239 8.78 3.75 -15.25
C GLY A 239 9.21 4.95 -16.08
N ASP A 240 8.27 5.54 -16.80
CA ASP A 240 8.51 6.66 -17.70
C ASP A 240 7.37 7.67 -17.59
N ALA A 241 7.69 8.82 -17.00
CA ALA A 241 6.77 9.94 -16.80
C ALA A 241 6.30 10.57 -18.13
N SER A 242 7.06 10.39 -19.21
CA SER A 242 6.74 10.95 -20.53
C SER A 242 5.78 10.10 -21.37
N LEU A 243 5.48 8.87 -20.91
CA LEU A 243 4.60 7.94 -21.61
C LEU A 243 3.27 7.81 -20.89
N ASP A 244 2.20 7.70 -21.69
CA ASP A 244 0.93 7.23 -21.17
C ASP A 244 1.07 5.78 -20.64
N PRO A 245 0.31 5.39 -19.59
CA PRO A 245 0.45 4.08 -18.96
C PRO A 245 0.32 2.90 -19.94
N GLU A 246 -0.61 3.00 -20.89
CA GLU A 246 -0.85 1.98 -21.92
C GLU A 246 0.29 1.91 -22.94
N GLU A 247 0.87 3.05 -23.31
CA GLU A 247 2.05 3.07 -24.18
C GLU A 247 3.25 2.44 -23.49
N TRP A 248 3.43 2.73 -22.18
CA TRP A 248 4.45 2.07 -21.38
C TRP A 248 4.25 0.56 -21.36
N GLN A 249 3.03 0.08 -21.09
CA GLN A 249 2.72 -1.35 -21.07
C GLN A 249 2.99 -2.02 -22.42
N ALA A 250 2.60 -1.38 -23.53
CA ALA A 250 2.81 -1.88 -24.88
C ALA A 250 4.29 -2.05 -25.25
N LYS A 251 5.18 -1.24 -24.65
CA LYS A 251 6.64 -1.36 -24.80
C LYS A 251 7.27 -2.44 -23.93
N GLN A 252 6.58 -2.92 -22.90
CA GLN A 252 7.10 -3.97 -22.02
C GLN A 252 6.85 -5.37 -22.59
N LYS A 253 7.82 -6.27 -22.41
CA LYS A 253 7.60 -7.69 -22.69
C LYS A 253 6.74 -8.31 -21.60
N ARG A 254 5.65 -8.98 -21.98
CA ARG A 254 4.85 -9.79 -21.06
C ARG A 254 5.66 -11.02 -20.62
N GLN A 255 5.75 -11.23 -19.31
CA GLN A 255 6.45 -12.35 -18.67
C GLN A 255 5.42 -13.28 -18.01
N LEU A 256 5.61 -14.59 -18.13
CA LEU A 256 4.76 -15.59 -17.46
C LEU A 256 5.19 -15.74 -15.99
N GLY A 257 4.23 -15.92 -15.09
CA GLY A 257 4.48 -16.09 -13.66
C GLY A 257 4.21 -14.86 -12.82
N THR A 258 4.88 -14.81 -11.68
CA THR A 258 4.78 -13.74 -10.69
C THR A 258 5.88 -12.71 -10.88
N TRP A 259 5.61 -11.47 -10.46
CA TRP A 259 6.58 -10.38 -10.44
C TRP A 259 7.62 -10.53 -9.32
N TRP A 260 7.45 -11.46 -8.37
CA TRP A 260 8.35 -11.59 -7.21
C TRP A 260 9.83 -11.82 -7.59
N PRO A 261 10.20 -12.67 -8.56
CA PRO A 261 11.61 -12.82 -8.97
C PRO A 261 12.22 -11.53 -9.50
N ASP A 262 11.42 -10.72 -10.21
CA ASP A 262 11.85 -9.42 -10.74
C ASP A 262 12.17 -8.44 -9.60
N TRP A 263 11.32 -8.41 -8.57
CA TRP A 263 11.54 -7.61 -7.37
C TRP A 263 12.71 -8.11 -6.53
N ILE A 264 12.85 -9.43 -6.34
CA ILE A 264 13.98 -10.05 -5.62
C ILE A 264 15.29 -9.73 -6.34
N GLU A 265 15.34 -9.81 -7.67
CA GLU A 265 16.54 -9.43 -8.43
C GLU A 265 16.84 -7.93 -8.29
N TRP A 266 15.81 -7.08 -8.39
CA TRP A 266 15.97 -5.63 -8.26
C TRP A 266 16.46 -5.22 -6.86
N LEU A 267 15.90 -5.80 -5.80
CA LEU A 267 16.25 -5.51 -4.41
C LEU A 267 17.56 -6.18 -4.01
N GLY A 268 17.81 -7.41 -4.45
CA GLY A 268 19.01 -8.19 -4.12
C GLY A 268 20.29 -7.51 -4.57
N LYS A 269 20.27 -6.81 -5.71
CA LYS A 269 21.39 -5.95 -6.17
C LYS A 269 21.68 -4.76 -5.24
N ARG A 270 20.83 -4.49 -4.25
CA ARG A 270 20.84 -3.30 -3.39
C ARG A 270 21.00 -3.63 -1.90
N CYS A 271 20.85 -4.89 -1.50
CA CYS A 271 20.97 -5.36 -0.11
C CYS A 271 22.41 -5.51 0.39
N GLY A 272 23.42 -5.37 -0.48
CA GLY A 272 24.82 -5.61 -0.11
C GLY A 272 25.16 -7.10 0.00
N GLU A 273 26.25 -7.41 0.70
CA GLU A 273 26.70 -8.79 0.90
C GLU A 273 25.79 -9.55 1.86
N SER A 274 25.66 -10.87 1.63
CA SER A 274 24.95 -11.73 2.57
C SER A 274 25.74 -11.89 3.87
N VAL A 275 25.05 -11.77 4.99
CA VAL A 275 25.61 -11.92 6.33
C VAL A 275 24.83 -12.97 7.11
N ASN A 276 25.44 -13.50 8.18
CA ASN A 276 24.71 -14.35 9.11
C ASN A 276 23.53 -13.58 9.74
N PRO A 277 22.38 -14.24 9.93
CA PRO A 277 21.21 -13.57 10.48
C PRO A 277 21.51 -13.05 11.89
N PRO A 278 21.04 -11.83 12.23
CA PRO A 278 21.15 -11.32 13.60
C PRO A 278 20.27 -12.15 14.54
N ARG A 279 20.54 -12.04 15.84
CA ARG A 279 19.63 -12.57 16.86
C ARG A 279 18.25 -11.89 16.76
N ILE A 280 17.21 -12.59 17.19
CA ILE A 280 15.89 -11.99 17.35
C ILE A 280 15.96 -10.98 18.50
N GLY A 281 15.63 -9.73 18.22
CA GLY A 281 15.68 -8.63 19.17
C GLY A 281 17.09 -8.15 19.54
N SER A 282 17.19 -7.34 20.58
CA SER A 282 18.43 -6.83 21.15
C SER A 282 18.29 -6.64 22.67
N SER A 283 19.34 -6.16 23.35
CA SER A 283 19.25 -5.81 24.77
C SER A 283 18.33 -4.61 25.02
N GLU A 284 18.26 -3.69 24.05
CA GLU A 284 17.36 -2.52 24.09
C GLU A 284 15.94 -2.90 23.64
N TYR A 285 15.83 -3.85 22.71
CA TYR A 285 14.57 -4.33 22.13
C TYR A 285 14.43 -5.85 22.33
N PRO A 286 14.16 -6.33 23.55
CA PRO A 286 14.02 -7.76 23.80
C PRO A 286 12.84 -8.36 23.04
N ALA A 287 12.94 -9.64 22.67
CA ALA A 287 11.80 -10.38 22.12
C ALA A 287 10.68 -10.43 23.17
N LEU A 288 9.46 -10.03 22.77
CA LEU A 288 8.31 -9.92 23.68
C LEU A 288 7.42 -11.16 23.67
N ALA A 289 7.22 -11.75 22.48
CA ALA A 289 6.45 -12.95 22.25
C ALA A 289 6.84 -13.55 20.88
N ASP A 290 6.47 -14.81 20.64
CA ASP A 290 6.57 -15.41 19.32
C ASP A 290 5.58 -14.73 18.34
N ALA A 291 5.94 -14.72 17.06
CA ALA A 291 5.01 -14.32 16.00
C ALA A 291 3.78 -15.25 15.99
N PRO A 292 2.55 -14.74 15.71
CA PRO A 292 2.26 -13.45 15.07
C PRO A 292 2.00 -12.29 16.05
N GLY A 293 2.28 -12.46 17.35
CA GLY A 293 2.03 -11.45 18.38
C GLY A 293 0.56 -11.40 18.83
N THR A 294 0.19 -10.34 19.55
CA THR A 294 -1.15 -10.21 20.15
C THR A 294 -2.08 -9.26 19.39
N TYR A 295 -1.56 -8.18 18.81
CA TYR A 295 -2.40 -7.13 18.19
C TYR A 295 -3.22 -7.61 17.00
N VAL A 296 -2.71 -8.62 16.26
CA VAL A 296 -3.41 -9.21 15.12
C VAL A 296 -4.58 -10.12 15.54
N LEU A 297 -4.69 -10.45 16.83
CA LEU A 297 -5.73 -11.32 17.38
C LEU A 297 -6.86 -10.52 18.05
N GLU A 298 -6.77 -9.19 18.05
CA GLU A 298 -7.79 -8.29 18.61
C GLU A 298 -8.98 -8.16 17.64
N THR A 299 -10.20 -8.09 18.20
CA THR A 299 -11.48 -8.01 17.45
C THR A 299 -12.34 -6.84 17.89
#